data_AF-A0A964KQH8-F1
#
_entry.id   AF-A0A964KQH8-F1
#
_cell.length_a   1.000
_cell.length_b   1.000
_cell.length_c   1.000
_cell.angle_alpha   90.00
_cell.angle_beta   90.00
_cell.angle_gamma   90.00
#
_symmetry.space_group_name_H-M   'P 1'
#
loop_
_entity.id
_entity.type
_entity.pdbx_description
1 polymer ?
#
loop_
_entity_poly.entity_id
_entity_poly.type
_entity_poly.pdbx_seq_one_letter_code
_entity_poly.pdbx_strand_id
1 'polypeptide(L)'
;MAGLSSDDFESLERRVAEPDSSAFDTLHRAYAGLVHKFVSSKTPNPGLASEITSEVFKTAWEKIEAYRWQDFSFHVWILRVANHELDARGLIDHREQWLDRAL
;
A
#
# COMPACT_ATOMS: atom_id res chain seq x y z
N MET A 1 -14.79 9.41 -6.16
CA MET A 1 -13.34 9.47 -5.93
C MET A 1 -12.79 10.52 -6.88
N ALA A 2 -11.97 11.47 -6.40
CA ALA A 2 -11.40 12.51 -7.24
C ALA A 2 -10.67 11.86 -8.43
N GLY A 3 -10.97 12.34 -9.64
CA GLY A 3 -10.52 11.77 -10.91
C GLY A 3 -9.04 12.03 -11.15
N LEU A 4 -8.19 11.13 -10.65
CA LEU A 4 -6.83 10.95 -11.14
C LEU A 4 -6.89 9.87 -12.23
N SER A 5 -6.44 10.19 -13.44
CA SER A 5 -6.30 9.20 -14.52
C SER A 5 -5.20 8.18 -14.16
N SER A 6 -5.22 7.00 -14.78
CA SER A 6 -4.12 6.03 -14.66
C SER A 6 -2.76 6.67 -15.00
N ASP A 7 -2.73 7.60 -15.96
CA ASP A 7 -1.55 8.39 -16.34
C ASP A 7 -1.08 9.36 -15.25
N ASP A 8 -2.00 9.92 -14.46
CA ASP A 8 -1.65 10.81 -13.33
C ASP A 8 -1.03 9.99 -12.20
N PHE A 9 -1.54 8.77 -11.98
CA PHE A 9 -0.96 7.83 -11.03
C PHE A 9 0.44 7.39 -11.47
N GLU A 10 0.64 6.99 -12.72
CA GLU A 10 1.97 6.61 -13.23
C GLU A 10 2.97 7.76 -13.11
N SER A 11 2.54 8.99 -13.40
CA SER A 11 3.37 10.19 -13.25
C SER A 11 3.77 10.45 -11.79
N LEU A 12 2.87 10.20 -10.83
CA LEU A 12 3.16 10.30 -9.40
C LEU A 12 4.07 9.17 -8.91
N GLU A 13 3.85 7.94 -9.38
CA GLU A 13 4.66 6.76 -9.06
C GLU A 13 6.11 6.93 -9.50
N ARG A 14 6.34 7.51 -10.70
CA ARG A 14 7.67 7.84 -11.19
C ARG A 14 8.39 8.90 -10.34
N ARG A 15 7.66 9.88 -9.80
CA ARG A 15 8.22 10.96 -8.99
C ARG A 15 8.56 10.54 -7.56
N VAL A 16 7.86 9.53 -7.04
CA VAL A 16 8.09 9.00 -5.69
C VAL A 16 9.39 8.18 -5.56
N ALA A 17 9.98 7.76 -6.67
CA ALA A 17 11.31 7.15 -6.69
C ALA A 17 12.43 8.15 -6.35
N GLU A 18 12.16 9.46 -6.43
CA GLU A 18 12.97 10.49 -5.78
C GLU A 18 12.33 10.77 -4.41
N PRO A 19 13.10 10.90 -3.31
CA PRO A 19 12.58 11.13 -1.95
C PRO A 19 12.00 12.54 -1.79
N ASP A 20 11.03 12.89 -2.62
CA ASP A 20 10.25 14.11 -2.59
C ASP A 20 9.01 13.84 -1.72
N SER A 21 9.07 14.37 -0.50
CA SER A 21 8.02 14.22 0.51
C SER A 21 6.62 14.63 0.02
N SER A 22 6.54 15.49 -0.99
CA SER A 22 5.27 15.97 -1.57
C SER A 22 4.55 14.90 -2.42
N ALA A 23 5.32 14.06 -3.11
CA ALA A 23 4.77 13.05 -4.01
C ALA A 23 4.18 11.89 -3.20
N PHE A 24 4.88 11.45 -2.15
CA PHE A 24 4.37 10.42 -1.24
C PHE A 24 3.13 10.88 -0.48
N ASP A 25 3.09 12.12 -0.01
CA ASP A 25 1.92 12.68 0.67
C ASP A 25 0.67 12.69 -0.24
N THR A 26 0.87 12.89 -1.55
CA THR A 26 -0.19 12.77 -2.56
C THR A 26 -0.63 11.31 -2.75
N LEU A 27 0.32 10.37 -2.84
CA LEU A 27 0.00 8.94 -2.90
C LEU A 27 -0.73 8.46 -1.64
N HIS A 28 -0.27 8.89 -0.46
CA HIS A 28 -0.88 8.58 0.83
C HIS A 28 -2.36 8.98 0.82
N ARG A 29 -2.67 10.23 0.45
CA ARG A 29 -4.07 10.69 0.35
C ARG A 29 -4.89 9.88 -0.66
N ALA A 30 -4.31 9.53 -1.81
CA ALA A 30 -5.02 8.79 -2.85
C ALA A 30 -5.32 7.34 -2.43
N TYR A 31 -4.39 6.71 -1.71
CA TYR A 31 -4.46 5.28 -1.38
C TYR A 31 -4.94 4.98 0.03
N ALA A 32 -5.00 5.95 0.95
CA ALA A 32 -5.44 5.73 2.33
C ALA A 32 -6.82 5.09 2.41
N GLY A 33 -7.78 5.55 1.59
CA GLY A 33 -9.11 4.96 1.52
C GLY A 33 -9.11 3.52 1.00
N LEU A 34 -8.25 3.21 0.01
CA LEU A 34 -8.11 1.85 -0.55
C LEU A 34 -7.55 0.89 0.50
N VAL A 35 -6.42 1.26 1.12
CA VAL A 35 -5.75 0.44 2.14
C VAL A 35 -6.65 0.23 3.33
N HIS A 36 -7.28 1.29 3.86
CA HIS A 36 -8.19 1.17 4.99
C HIS A 36 -9.37 0.24 4.68
N LYS A 37 -9.96 0.34 3.48
CA LYS A 37 -11.05 -0.55 3.05
C LYS A 37 -10.59 -2.00 2.93
N PHE A 38 -9.39 -2.22 2.40
CA PHE A 38 -8.80 -3.55 2.30
C PHE A 38 -8.56 -4.18 3.67
N VAL A 39 -7.91 -3.45 4.59
CA VAL A 39 -7.65 -3.91 5.96
C VAL A 39 -8.96 -4.14 6.73
N SER A 40 -9.93 -3.24 6.62
CA SER A 40 -11.24 -3.39 7.28
C SER A 40 -12.02 -4.62 6.78
N SER A 41 -11.70 -5.15 5.61
CA SER A 41 -12.29 -6.42 5.12
C SER A 41 -11.73 -7.66 5.84
N LYS A 42 -10.59 -7.53 6.52
CA LYS A 42 -9.85 -8.61 7.18
C LYS A 42 -9.96 -8.58 8.70
N THR A 43 -10.48 -7.49 9.27
CA THR A 43 -10.75 -7.39 10.70
C THR A 43 -12.03 -6.58 10.97
N PRO A 44 -12.91 -7.06 11.86
CA PRO A 44 -14.09 -6.31 12.29
C PRO A 44 -13.76 -5.19 13.30
N ASN A 45 -12.52 -5.11 13.79
CA ASN A 45 -12.11 -4.09 14.75
C ASN A 45 -11.64 -2.81 14.02
N PRO A 46 -12.39 -1.70 14.10
CA PRO A 46 -12.04 -0.46 13.38
C PRO A 46 -10.78 0.23 13.93
N GLY A 47 -10.49 0.08 15.22
CA GLY A 47 -9.28 0.62 15.83
C GLY A 47 -8.03 -0.10 15.32
N LEU A 48 -8.09 -1.43 15.27
CA LEU A 48 -7.03 -2.25 14.70
C LEU A 48 -6.84 -2.00 13.20
N ALA A 49 -7.94 -1.81 12.45
CA ALA A 49 -7.86 -1.48 11.04
C ALA A 49 -7.15 -0.13 10.78
N SER A 50 -7.43 0.87 11.61
CA SER A 50 -6.77 2.19 11.53
C SER A 50 -5.28 2.12 11.89
N GLU A 51 -4.95 1.34 12.93
CA GLU A 51 -3.55 1.09 13.34
C GLU A 51 -2.77 0.41 12.20
N ILE A 52 -3.29 -0.70 11.66
CA ILE A 52 -2.64 -1.43 10.55
C ILE A 52 -2.49 -0.53 9.33
N THR A 53 -3.52 0.25 8.98
CA THR A 53 -3.44 1.20 7.87
C THR A 53 -2.27 2.18 8.05
N SER A 54 -2.10 2.70 9.26
CA SER A 54 -1.00 3.63 9.57
C SER A 54 0.37 2.97 9.45
N GLU A 55 0.51 1.74 9.97
CA GLU A 55 1.75 0.97 9.85
C GLU A 55 2.07 0.62 8.39
N VAL A 56 1.07 0.32 7.56
CA VAL A 56 1.28 0.07 6.11
C VAL A 56 1.94 1.26 5.44
N PHE A 57 1.46 2.48 5.68
CA PHE A 57 2.06 3.66 5.08
C PHE A 57 3.44 3.98 5.64
N LYS A 58 3.67 3.71 6.93
CA LYS A 58 5.01 3.84 7.54
C LYS A 58 6.00 2.86 6.90
N THR A 59 5.64 1.59 6.79
CA THR A 59 6.48 0.58 6.12
C THR A 59 6.65 0.89 4.63
N ALA A 60 5.62 1.40 3.96
CA ALA A 60 5.72 1.85 2.57
C ALA A 60 6.71 3.02 2.45
N TRP A 61 6.70 3.99 3.37
CA TRP A 61 7.67 5.08 3.40
C TRP A 61 9.10 4.57 3.59
N GLU A 62 9.32 3.65 4.52
CA GLU A 62 10.65 3.06 4.77
C GLU A 62 11.19 2.27 3.58
N LYS A 63 10.30 1.68 2.76
CA LYS A 63 10.67 0.86 1.59
C LYS A 63 10.55 1.61 0.26
N ILE A 64 10.18 2.89 0.28
CA ILE A 64 9.86 3.65 -0.92
C ILE A 64 11.06 3.83 -1.84
N GLU A 65 12.27 3.94 -1.28
CA GLU A 65 13.52 4.06 -2.02
C GLU A 65 13.86 2.80 -2.83
N ALA A 66 13.36 1.63 -2.38
CA ALA A 66 13.53 0.35 -3.07
C ALA A 66 12.41 0.07 -4.09
N TYR A 67 11.32 0.85 -4.06
CA TYR A 67 10.22 0.68 -5.00
C TYR A 67 10.63 1.14 -6.40
N ARG A 68 10.50 0.24 -7.38
CA ARG A 68 10.66 0.57 -8.80
C ARG A 68 9.31 0.44 -9.50
N TRP A 69 8.85 1.57 -10.04
CA TRP A 69 7.57 1.68 -10.75
C TRP A 69 7.44 0.73 -11.96
N GLN A 70 8.57 0.24 -12.51
CA GLN A 70 8.60 -0.60 -13.71
C GLN A 70 8.21 -2.07 -13.44
N ASP A 71 8.24 -2.53 -12.18
CA ASP A 71 7.95 -3.94 -11.85
C ASP A 71 6.45 -4.20 -11.63
N PHE A 72 5.75 -3.28 -10.96
CA PHE A 72 4.31 -3.34 -10.69
C PHE A 72 3.78 -1.98 -10.20
N SER A 73 2.52 -1.69 -10.48
CA SER A 73 1.86 -0.45 -10.02
C SER A 73 1.86 -0.31 -8.49
N PHE A 74 1.84 0.92 -7.99
CA PHE A 74 1.96 1.21 -6.56
C PHE A 74 0.80 0.62 -5.75
N HIS A 75 -0.40 0.59 -6.32
CA HIS A 75 -1.55 -0.04 -5.66
C HIS A 75 -1.33 -1.54 -5.38
N VAL A 76 -0.66 -2.27 -6.28
CA VAL A 76 -0.31 -3.68 -6.05
C VAL A 76 0.72 -3.77 -4.94
N TRP A 77 1.74 -2.92 -4.99
CA TRP A 77 2.80 -2.89 -4.00
C TRP A 77 2.29 -2.60 -2.58
N ILE A 78 1.49 -1.54 -2.42
CA ILE A 78 1.03 -1.13 -1.10
C ILE A 78 0.03 -2.13 -0.50
N LEU A 79 -0.74 -2.84 -1.34
CA LEU A 79 -1.56 -3.96 -0.90
C LEU A 79 -0.73 -5.19 -0.51
N ARG A 80 0.46 -5.39 -1.09
CA ARG A 80 1.42 -6.41 -0.61
C ARG A 80 1.96 -6.04 0.76
N VAL A 81 2.31 -4.77 0.99
CA VAL A 81 2.69 -4.27 2.33
C VAL A 81 1.54 -4.47 3.32
N ALA A 82 0.30 -4.17 2.92
CA ALA A 82 -0.88 -4.42 3.76
C ALA A 82 -1.07 -5.90 4.11
N ASN A 83 -0.90 -6.80 3.14
CA ASN A 83 -0.94 -8.24 3.41
C ASN A 83 0.15 -8.68 4.39
N HIS A 84 1.38 -8.18 4.24
CA HIS A 84 2.47 -8.45 5.19
C HIS A 84 2.10 -8.03 6.61
N GLU A 85 1.54 -6.83 6.80
CA GLU A 85 1.14 -6.34 8.12
C GLU A 85 -0.02 -7.13 8.74
N LEU A 86 -0.94 -7.62 7.91
CA LEU A 86 -2.05 -8.47 8.34
C LEU A 86 -1.58 -9.88 8.71
N ASP A 87 -0.67 -10.45 7.92
CA ASP A 87 -0.06 -11.77 8.15
C ASP A 87 0.76 -11.78 9.45
N ALA A 88 1.58 -10.74 9.66
CA ALA A 88 2.34 -10.55 10.90
C ALA A 88 1.45 -10.50 12.17
N ARG A 89 0.15 -10.19 12.01
CA ARG A 89 -0.85 -10.15 13.08
C ARG A 89 -1.76 -11.38 13.11
N GLY A 90 -1.53 -12.36 12.24
CA GLY A 90 -2.35 -13.57 12.12
C GLY A 90 -3.77 -13.33 11.64
N LEU A 91 -4.00 -12.22 10.92
CA LEU A 91 -5.31 -11.85 10.38
C LEU A 91 -5.58 -12.45 9.00
N ILE A 92 -4.60 -13.15 8.43
CA ILE A 92 -4.69 -13.91 7.19
C ILE A 92 -4.22 -15.34 7.49
N ASP A 93 -4.90 -16.33 6.92
CA ASP A 93 -4.47 -17.73 7.00
C ASP A 93 -3.39 -17.98 5.93
N HIS A 94 -2.24 -18.54 6.34
CA HIS A 94 -1.06 -18.79 5.50
C HIS A 94 -1.34 -19.67 4.26
N ARG A 95 -2.52 -20.30 4.16
CA ARG A 95 -2.94 -21.12 3.01
C ARG A 95 -3.18 -20.35 1.71
N GLU A 96 -3.29 -19.03 1.74
CA GLU A 96 -3.52 -18.18 0.55
C GLU A 96 -2.33 -17.27 0.19
N GLN A 97 -1.08 -17.75 0.34
CA GLN A 97 0.10 -17.04 -0.16
C GLN A 97 0.24 -17.18 -1.69
N TRP A 98 -0.57 -16.44 -2.44
CA TRP A 98 -0.50 -16.31 -3.90
C TRP A 98 0.44 -15.20 -4.41
N LEU A 99 1.12 -14.44 -3.53
CA LEU A 99 1.95 -13.28 -3.92
C LEU A 99 3.45 -13.45 -3.69
N ASP A 100 3.90 -14.51 -3.01
CA ASP A 100 5.35 -14.81 -2.85
C ASP A 100 5.98 -15.40 -4.12
N ARG A 101 5.17 -15.82 -5.10
CA ARG A 101 5.64 -16.43 -6.35
C ARG A 101 5.83 -15.48 -7.52
N ALA A 102 5.59 -14.19 -7.35
CA ALA A 102 5.87 -13.19 -8.38
C ALA A 102 7.22 -12.49 -8.07
N LEU A 103 8.29 -13.24 -8.30
CA LEU A 103 9.64 -12.76 -8.57
C LEU A 103 10.08 -13.37 -9.91
#